data_AF-A0AAW8RYM8-F1
#
_entry.id   AF-A0AAW8RYM8-F1
#
_cell.length_a   1.000
_cell.length_b   1.000
_cell.length_c   1.000
_cell.angle_alpha   90.00
_cell.angle_beta   90.00
_cell.angle_gamma   90.00
#
_symmetry.space_group_name_H-M   'P 1'
#
loop_
_entity.id
_entity.type
_entity.pdbx_description
1 polymer ?
#
loop_
_entity_poly.entity_id
_entity_poly.type
_entity_poly.pdbx_seq_one_letter_code
_entity_poly.pdbx_strand_id
1 'polypeptide(L)' 'MLVLSIICLLLAVVCLLLIVRLRQNRRQIAQAMVVLEDIGEGNLDRKIVVDENSDIAALCFRLNEIVSEIKQ' A
#
# COMPACT_ATOMS: atom_id res chain seq x y z
N MET A 1 -28.43 20.13 -19.19
CA MET A 1 -27.02 20.19 -19.65
C MET A 1 -26.05 20.53 -18.51
N LEU A 2 -26.21 21.66 -17.79
CA LEU A 2 -25.35 22.05 -16.66
C LEU A 2 -25.23 21.01 -15.52
N VAL A 3 -26.35 20.41 -15.11
CA VAL A 3 -26.33 19.40 -14.04
C VAL A 3 -25.49 18.17 -14.45
N LEU A 4 -25.65 17.71 -15.69
CA LEU A 4 -24.89 16.58 -16.21
C LEU A 4 -23.39 16.88 -16.28
N SER A 5 -23.00 18.08 -16.71
CA SER A 5 -21.59 18.49 -16.76
C SER A 5 -20.96 18.59 -15.38
N ILE A 6 -21.71 19.08 -14.38
CA ILE A 6 -21.24 19.14 -12.98
C ILE A 6 -21.02 17.72 -12.44
N ILE A 7 -21.95 16.80 -12.68
CA ILE A 7 -21.79 15.39 -12.27
C ILE A 7 -20.56 14.77 -12.94
N CYS A 8 -20.36 14.99 -14.24
CA CYS A 8 -19.18 14.50 -14.95
C CYS A 8 -17.87 15.05 -14.38
N LEU A 9 -17.83 16.34 -14.01
CA LEU A 9 -16.66 16.94 -13.38
C LEU A 9 -16.37 16.33 -11.99
N LEU A 10 -17.40 16.13 -11.16
CA LEU A 10 -17.24 15.48 -9.85
C LEU A 10 -16.72 14.04 -10.00
N LEU A 11 -17.27 13.28 -10.95
CA LEU A 11 -16.80 11.92 -11.26
C LEU A 11 -15.34 11.92 -11.72
N ALA A 12 -14.95 12.87 -12.57
CA ALA A 12 -13.56 12.99 -13.01
C ALA A 12 -12.61 13.27 -11.84
N VAL A 13 -12.99 14.13 -10.89
CA VAL A 13 -12.20 14.39 -9.68
C VAL A 13 -12.07 13.13 -8.82
N VAL A 14 -13.16 12.39 -8.60
CA VAL A 14 -13.13 11.13 -7.85
C VAL A 14 -12.22 10.11 -8.53
N CYS A 15 -12.32 9.96 -9.85
CA CYS A 15 -11.44 9.08 -10.62
C CYS A 15 -9.96 9.47 -10.48
N LEU A 16 -9.63 10.76 -10.53
CA LEU A 16 -8.27 11.24 -10.31
C LEU A 16 -7.75 10.89 -8.91
N LEU A 17 -8.57 11.10 -7.87
CA LEU A 17 -8.22 10.72 -6.50
C LEU A 17 -7.95 9.22 -6.37
N LEU A 18 -8.81 8.39 -6.98
CA LEU A 18 -8.63 6.93 -6.99
C LEU A 18 -7.35 6.51 -7.72
N ILE A 19 -7.01 7.15 -8.84
CA ILE A 19 -5.77 6.87 -9.58
C ILE A 19 -4.55 7.21 -8.71
N VAL A 20 -4.57 8.34 -8.00
CA VAL A 20 -3.46 8.73 -7.10
C VAL A 20 -3.30 7.70 -5.98
N ARG A 21 -4.40 7.31 -5.31
CA ARG A 21 -4.40 6.27 -4.27
C ARG A 21 -3.88 4.94 -4.79
N LEU A 22 -4.34 4.50 -5.96
CA LEU A 22 -3.90 3.25 -6.57
C LEU A 22 -2.39 3.25 -6.86
N ARG A 23 -1.85 4.37 -7.35
CA ARG A 23 -0.41 4.52 -7.59
C ARG A 23 0.39 4.49 -6.29
N GLN A 24 -0.10 5.14 -5.24
CA GLN A 24 0.55 5.12 -3.93
C GLN A 24 0.58 3.70 -3.36
N ASN A 25 -0.55 2.98 -3.39
CA ASN A 25 -0.63 1.60 -2.92
C ASN A 25 0.30 0.69 -3.70
N ARG A 26 0.36 0.80 -5.04
CA ARG A 26 1.31 0.01 -5.85
C ARG A 26 2.76 0.26 -5.46
N ARG A 27 3.15 1.50 -5.16
CA ARG A 27 4.51 1.83 -4.72
C ARG A 27 4.82 1.21 -3.36
N GLN A 28 3.89 1.32 -2.41
CA GLN A 28 4.07 0.76 -1.08
C GLN A 28 4.14 -0.78 -1.12
N ILE A 29 3.31 -1.44 -1.94
CA ILE A 29 3.38 -2.89 -2.15
C ILE A 29 4.74 -3.28 -2.74
N ALA A 30 5.24 -2.55 -3.75
CA ALA A 30 6.54 -2.84 -4.33
C ALA A 30 7.67 -2.71 -3.31
N GLN A 31 7.64 -1.70 -2.44
CA GLN A 31 8.60 -1.55 -1.35
C GLN A 31 8.50 -2.70 -0.33
N ALA A 32 7.28 -3.10 0.04
CA ALA A 32 7.07 -4.25 0.91
C ALA A 32 7.63 -5.54 0.31
N MET A 33 7.44 -5.76 -1.00
CA MET A 33 7.98 -6.95 -1.68
C MET A 33 9.51 -7.01 -1.65
N VAL A 34 10.20 -5.89 -1.86
CA VAL A 34 11.67 -5.85 -1.76
C VAL A 34 12.13 -6.27 -0.37
N VAL A 35 11.46 -5.77 0.67
CA VAL A 35 11.77 -6.15 2.06
C VAL A 35 11.47 -7.63 2.31
N LEU A 36 10.37 -8.17 1.77
CA LEU A 36 10.04 -9.60 1.85
C LEU A 36 11.05 -10.49 1.11
N GLU A 37 11.58 -10.04 -0.01
CA GLU A 37 12.62 -10.74 -0.76
C GLU A 37 13.90 -10.82 0.07
N ASP A 38 14.35 -9.71 0.67
CA ASP A 38 15.49 -9.69 1.60
C ASP A 38 15.28 -10.65 2.80
N ILE A 39 14.05 -10.70 3.34
CA ILE A 39 13.68 -11.64 4.41
C ILE A 39 13.76 -13.08 3.92
N GLY A 40 13.27 -13.37 2.70
CA GLY A 40 13.34 -14.68 2.07
C GLY A 40 14.77 -15.15 1.81
N GLU A 41 15.70 -14.23 1.58
CA GLU A 41 17.14 -14.51 1.49
C GLU A 41 17.81 -14.76 2.87
N GLY A 42 17.04 -14.68 3.96
CA GLY A 42 17.47 -14.98 5.32
C GLY A 42 17.72 -13.75 6.20
N ASN A 43 17.47 -12.53 5.70
CA ASN A 43 17.63 -11.30 6.48
C ASN A 43 16.35 -10.96 7.28
N LEU A 44 16.11 -11.73 8.34
CA LEU A 44 14.91 -11.60 9.19
C LEU A 44 14.91 -10.33 10.08
N ASP A 45 15.97 -9.52 10.07
CA ASP A 45 16.04 -8.26 10.82
C ASP A 45 15.31 -7.11 10.13
N ARG A 46 14.96 -7.28 8.85
CA ARG A 46 14.28 -6.26 8.06
C ARG A 46 12.82 -6.14 8.48
N LYS A 47 12.30 -4.91 8.44
CA LYS A 47 10.91 -4.59 8.72
C LYS A 47 10.29 -3.79 7.59
N ILE A 48 9.07 -4.12 7.25
CA ILE A 48 8.25 -3.36 6.30
C ILE A 48 7.70 -2.15 7.04
N VAL A 49 8.08 -0.94 6.62
CA VAL A 49 7.61 0.32 7.21
C VAL A 49 6.61 0.98 6.27
N VAL A 50 5.39 1.17 6.74
CA VAL A 50 4.31 1.83 6.00
C VAL A 50 3.56 2.79 6.92
N ASP A 51 2.94 3.81 6.33
CA ASP A 51 2.07 4.76 7.04
C ASP A 51 0.85 4.04 7.62
N GLU A 52 0.42 4.39 8.84
CA GLU A 52 -0.74 3.78 9.49
C GLU A 52 -2.04 3.96 8.71
N ASN A 53 -2.18 5.05 7.96
CA ASN A 53 -3.35 5.32 7.12
C ASN A 53 -3.23 4.71 5.71
N SER A 54 -2.17 3.95 5.45
CA SER A 54 -2.03 3.20 4.21
C SER A 54 -3.08 2.09 4.14
N ASP A 55 -3.67 1.91 2.96
CA ASP A 55 -4.60 0.82 2.70
C ASP A 55 -3.94 -0.57 2.86
N ILE A 56 -2.60 -0.65 2.89
CA ILE A 56 -1.84 -1.89 3.07
C ILE A 56 -1.20 -2.02 4.46
N ALA A 57 -1.48 -1.09 5.38
CA ALA A 57 -0.86 -1.07 6.72
C ALA A 57 -1.06 -2.39 7.46
N ALA A 58 -2.31 -2.84 7.56
CA ALA A 58 -2.66 -4.07 8.26
C ALA A 58 -1.92 -5.31 7.70
N LEU A 59 -1.77 -5.39 6.36
CA LEU A 59 -1.03 -6.47 5.72
C LEU A 59 0.46 -6.44 6.11
N CYS A 60 1.08 -5.26 6.04
CA CYS A 60 2.50 -5.10 6.37
C CYS A 60 2.78 -5.38 7.85
N PHE A 61 1.88 -4.97 8.75
CA PHE A 61 1.97 -5.30 10.18
C PHE A 61 1.91 -6.81 10.41
N ARG A 62 0.96 -7.51 9.79
CA ARG A 62 0.86 -8.97 9.90
C ARG A 62 2.09 -9.70 9.36
N LEU A 63 2.67 -9.21 8.25
CA LEU A 63 3.90 -9.78 7.72
C LEU A 63 5.08 -9.59 8.67
N ASN A 64 5.24 -8.39 9.24
CA ASN A 64 6.26 -8.15 10.26
C ASN A 64 6.10 -9.04 11.49
N GLU A 65 4.87 -9.31 11.91
CA GLU A 65 4.54 -10.22 13.02
C GLU A 65 5.00 -11.65 12.69
N ILE A 66 4.62 -12.19 11.53
CA ILE A 66 5.05 -13.52 11.05
C ILE A 66 6.58 -13.64 11.01
N VAL A 67 7.27 -12.64 10.47
CA VAL A 67 8.73 -12.64 10.38
C VAL A 67 9.37 -12.65 11.76
N SER A 68 8.78 -11.92 12.71
CA SER A 68 9.23 -11.92 14.11
C SER A 68 9.01 -13.27 14.78
N GLU A 69 7.93 -13.99 14.46
CA GLU A 69 7.68 -15.35 14.97
C GLU A 69 8.66 -16.36 14.37
N ILE A 70 8.99 -16.25 13.09
CA ILE A 70 9.97 -17.13 12.41
C ILE A 70 11.38 -16.94 12.97
N LYS A 71 11.71 -15.72 13.41
CA LYS A 71 13.04 -15.39 13.96
C LYS A 71 13.26 -15.97 15.37
N GLN A 72 12.19 -16.30 16.11
CA GLN A 72 12.28 -16.90 17.45
C GLN A 72 12.76 -18.35 17.40
#